data_AF-A0A1V1VHB4-F1
#
_entry.id   AF-A0A1V1VHB4-F1
#
_cell.length_a   1.000
_cell.length_b   1.000
_cell.length_c   1.000
_cell.angle_alpha   90.00
_cell.angle_beta   90.00
_cell.angle_gamma   90.00
#
_symmetry.space_group_name_H-M   'P 1'
#
loop_
_entity.id
_entity.type
_entity.pdbx_description
1 polymer ?
#
loop_
_entity_poly.entity_id
_entity_poly.type
_entity_poly.pdbx_seq_one_letter_code
_entity_poly.pdbx_strand_id
1 'polypeptide(L)'
;MRYGLRPLSLLLLCPLTFSPAYAKNLGTIAQTFPIAEIDMLDWIMARLRHFEATGELEKMQDEFTERVKQSAIRPPPVAGLTTTSTPTTYSIDPTLTLAEDIKDANGKVLFHKGLKINPFDSSTWPNAKGLPPLYLSKILVFLDGDDMRQLRFAKALQQQEQAKAHPLKFKWILVKGEPAKVQHFLKEKVYFDQLGNITKRFDIKHIPTTAKQSGTRWEVKEFDVSQEDDTPIDAMVNAPSLQFINNKPIEEIERH
;
A
#
# COMPACT_ATOMS: atom_id res chain seq x y z
N MET A 1 76.74 47.28 9.38
CA MET A 1 77.26 46.51 10.53
C MET A 1 76.75 45.08 10.42
N ARG A 2 77.67 44.11 10.21
CA ARG A 2 77.62 42.67 10.58
C ARG A 2 76.43 41.81 10.08
N TYR A 3 76.52 40.54 9.68
CA TYR A 3 77.53 39.60 9.13
C TYR A 3 76.71 38.32 8.82
N GLY A 4 77.16 37.51 7.85
CA GLY A 4 76.70 36.14 7.62
C GLY A 4 76.64 35.83 6.12
N LEU A 5 77.73 35.48 5.41
CA LEU A 5 78.52 34.24 5.48
C LEU A 5 77.61 33.01 5.69
N ARG A 6 77.60 31.91 4.93
CA ARG A 6 78.41 31.28 3.84
C ARG A 6 77.69 29.90 3.58
N PRO A 7 78.24 28.88 2.87
CA PRO A 7 78.78 28.77 1.50
C PRO A 7 78.23 27.48 0.78
N LEU A 8 78.91 27.08 -0.31
CA LEU A 8 79.02 25.71 -0.85
C LEU A 8 77.84 25.22 -1.73
N SER A 9 77.85 25.45 -3.04
CA SER A 9 78.61 24.69 -4.07
C SER A 9 78.63 23.18 -3.82
N LEU A 10 77.71 22.46 -4.47
CA LEU A 10 77.97 21.10 -4.93
C LEU A 10 77.56 21.00 -6.40
N LEU A 11 78.55 20.70 -7.21
CA LEU A 11 78.51 20.58 -8.66
C LEU A 11 78.11 19.14 -8.99
N LEU A 12 77.01 18.93 -9.72
CA LEU A 12 76.81 17.67 -10.43
C LEU A 12 76.12 17.88 -11.79
N LEU A 13 76.99 17.77 -12.78
CA LEU A 13 76.85 17.56 -14.22
C LEU A 13 75.55 16.86 -14.72
N CYS A 14 74.87 17.44 -15.71
CA CYS A 14 74.08 16.71 -16.70
C CYS A 14 73.83 17.60 -17.96
N PRO A 15 74.07 17.12 -19.20
CA PRO A 15 74.08 17.97 -20.39
C PRO A 15 72.65 18.21 -20.90
N LEU A 16 72.21 19.48 -20.95
CA LEU A 16 70.97 19.85 -21.62
C LEU A 16 71.24 20.19 -23.09
N THR A 17 70.90 19.24 -23.96
CA THR A 17 70.79 19.42 -25.40
C THR A 17 69.61 20.34 -25.72
N PHE A 18 69.90 21.56 -26.16
CA PHE A 18 68.88 22.52 -26.60
C PHE A 18 68.43 22.17 -28.02
N SER A 19 67.23 21.61 -28.17
CA SER A 19 66.53 21.52 -29.45
C SER A 19 65.63 22.75 -29.64
N PRO A 20 65.58 23.38 -30.83
CA PRO A 20 64.69 24.50 -31.08
C PRO A 20 63.22 24.04 -31.06
N ALA A 21 62.45 24.63 -30.14
CA ALA A 21 61.01 24.41 -30.01
C ALA A 21 60.27 25.03 -31.21
N TYR A 22 59.81 24.20 -32.14
CA TYR A 22 58.76 24.58 -33.09
C TYR A 22 57.42 24.60 -32.37
N ALA A 23 56.97 25.78 -31.96
CA ALA A 23 55.58 25.99 -31.56
C ALA A 23 54.69 25.97 -32.81
N LYS A 24 54.25 24.77 -33.21
CA LYS A 24 53.18 24.62 -34.20
C LYS A 24 51.86 24.67 -33.44
N ASN A 25 51.06 25.71 -33.69
CA ASN A 25 49.69 25.83 -33.19
C ASN A 25 48.90 24.62 -33.71
N LEU A 26 48.73 23.61 -32.85
CA LEU A 26 47.82 22.49 -33.09
C LEU A 26 46.42 23.00 -32.80
N GLY A 27 45.85 23.72 -33.77
CA GLY A 27 44.43 24.00 -33.78
C GLY A 27 43.69 22.67 -33.59
N THR A 28 42.96 22.57 -32.49
CA THR A 28 42.05 21.46 -32.22
C THR A 28 40.89 21.55 -33.21
N ILE A 29 41.08 20.96 -34.39
CA ILE A 29 39.95 20.55 -35.23
C ILE A 29 39.47 19.23 -34.64
N ALA A 30 38.65 19.32 -33.59
CA ALA A 30 37.78 18.21 -33.24
C ALA A 30 36.72 18.13 -34.34
N GLN A 31 36.70 17.04 -35.10
CA GLN A 31 35.53 16.72 -35.91
C GLN A 31 34.37 16.49 -34.94
N THR A 32 33.47 17.46 -34.82
CA THR A 32 32.20 17.26 -34.13
C THR A 32 31.36 16.37 -35.03
N PHE A 33 31.31 15.07 -34.75
CA PHE A 33 30.24 14.23 -35.28
C PHE A 33 28.93 14.78 -34.70
N PRO A 34 27.95 15.19 -35.52
CA PRO A 34 26.64 15.50 -34.99
C PRO A 34 26.12 14.22 -34.34
N ILE A 35 25.85 14.28 -33.04
CA ILE A 35 25.03 13.27 -32.38
C ILE A 35 23.63 13.49 -32.97
N ALA A 36 23.31 12.82 -34.07
CA ALA A 36 21.93 12.67 -34.47
C ALA A 36 21.30 11.76 -33.40
N GLU A 37 20.72 12.37 -32.37
CA GLU A 37 19.86 11.66 -31.44
C GLU A 37 18.80 10.97 -32.30
N ILE A 38 18.79 9.64 -32.27
CA ILE A 38 17.67 8.88 -32.83
C ILE A 38 16.44 9.43 -32.12
N ASP A 39 15.51 9.99 -32.88
CA ASP A 39 14.26 10.48 -32.30
C ASP A 39 13.64 9.31 -31.54
N MET A 40 13.53 9.48 -30.23
CA MET A 40 13.07 8.43 -29.33
C MET A 40 11.66 7.98 -29.73
N LEU A 41 10.84 8.88 -30.30
CA LEU A 41 9.54 8.54 -30.85
C LEU A 41 9.65 7.71 -32.12
N ASP A 42 10.57 8.02 -33.03
CA ASP A 42 10.81 7.20 -34.23
C ASP A 42 11.31 5.79 -33.88
N TRP A 43 12.16 5.68 -32.86
CA TRP A 43 12.61 4.40 -32.34
C TRP A 43 11.47 3.59 -31.68
N ILE A 44 10.65 4.25 -30.86
CA ILE A 44 9.43 3.63 -30.27
C ILE A 44 8.48 3.19 -31.38
N MET A 45 8.24 4.01 -32.41
CA MET A 45 7.37 3.70 -33.54
C MET A 45 7.90 2.55 -34.40
N ALA A 46 9.21 2.51 -34.69
CA ALA A 46 9.82 1.41 -35.41
C ALA A 46 9.69 0.08 -34.65
N ARG A 47 9.83 0.14 -33.31
CA ARG A 47 9.64 -1.03 -32.44
C ARG A 47 8.18 -1.49 -32.39
N LEU A 48 7.24 -0.55 -32.29
CA LEU A 48 5.81 -0.85 -32.34
C LEU A 48 5.40 -1.46 -33.68
N ARG A 49 5.86 -0.90 -34.81
CA ARG A 49 5.60 -1.47 -36.15
C ARG A 49 6.22 -2.84 -36.34
N HIS A 50 7.42 -3.07 -35.79
CA HIS A 50 8.04 -4.39 -35.79
C HIS A 50 7.18 -5.41 -35.02
N PHE A 51 6.70 -5.04 -33.83
CA PHE A 51 5.82 -5.90 -33.03
C PHE A 51 4.43 -6.11 -33.66
N GLU A 52 3.93 -5.14 -34.42
CA GLU A 52 2.70 -5.26 -35.20
C GLU A 52 2.89 -6.25 -36.36
N ALA A 53 3.99 -6.13 -37.10
CA ALA A 53 4.31 -7.00 -38.23
C ALA A 53 4.62 -8.45 -37.81
N THR A 54 5.10 -8.67 -36.58
CA THR A 54 5.38 -10.01 -36.04
C THR A 54 4.20 -10.62 -35.28
N GLY A 55 3.09 -9.88 -35.08
CA GLY A 55 1.98 -10.30 -34.22
C GLY A 55 2.30 -10.30 -32.71
N GLU A 56 3.50 -9.87 -32.33
CA GLU A 56 3.92 -9.75 -30.92
C GLU A 56 3.11 -8.69 -30.17
N LEU A 57 2.65 -7.63 -30.85
CA LEU A 57 1.81 -6.59 -30.23
C LEU A 57 0.45 -7.13 -29.81
N GLU A 58 -0.19 -7.95 -30.65
CA GLU A 58 -1.47 -8.59 -30.34
C GLU A 58 -1.30 -9.57 -29.17
N LYS A 59 -0.24 -10.40 -29.21
CA LYS A 59 0.12 -11.28 -28.10
C LYS A 59 0.39 -10.52 -26.80
N MET A 60 1.12 -9.41 -26.84
CA MET A 60 1.38 -8.55 -25.67
C MET A 60 0.10 -7.91 -25.14
N GLN A 61 -0.82 -7.50 -26.02
CA GLN A 61 -2.12 -6.95 -25.65
C GLN A 61 -3.00 -8.01 -24.99
N ASP A 62 -3.01 -9.23 -25.51
CA ASP A 62 -3.74 -10.36 -24.93
C ASP A 62 -3.16 -10.76 -23.57
N GLU A 63 -1.83 -10.89 -23.46
CA GLU A 63 -1.14 -11.18 -22.20
C GLU A 63 -1.39 -10.08 -21.16
N PHE A 64 -1.37 -8.81 -21.55
CA PHE A 64 -1.69 -7.69 -20.68
C PHE A 64 -3.16 -7.73 -20.25
N THR A 65 -4.07 -7.99 -21.18
CA THR A 65 -5.51 -8.10 -20.92
C THR A 65 -5.81 -9.24 -19.95
N GLU A 66 -5.25 -10.42 -20.19
CA GLU A 66 -5.37 -11.56 -19.28
C GLU A 66 -4.74 -11.26 -17.92
N ARG A 67 -3.56 -10.62 -17.88
CA ARG A 67 -2.95 -10.22 -16.61
C ARG A 67 -3.81 -9.22 -15.83
N VAL A 68 -4.43 -8.25 -16.48
CA VAL A 68 -5.34 -7.29 -15.85
C VAL A 68 -6.60 -7.99 -15.35
N LYS A 69 -7.20 -8.89 -16.15
CA LYS A 69 -8.33 -9.72 -15.71
C LYS A 69 -7.97 -10.55 -14.48
N GLN A 70 -6.85 -11.28 -14.54
CA GLN A 70 -6.37 -12.11 -13.43
C GLN A 70 -6.06 -11.26 -12.19
N SER A 71 -5.49 -10.07 -12.34
CA SER A 71 -5.21 -9.17 -11.22
C SER A 71 -6.48 -8.53 -10.64
N ALA A 72 -7.52 -8.33 -11.45
CA ALA A 72 -8.82 -7.86 -10.97
C ALA A 72 -9.59 -8.97 -10.21
N ILE A 73 -9.49 -10.21 -10.70
CA ILE A 73 -10.04 -11.40 -10.04
C ILE A 73 -9.28 -11.68 -8.74
N ARG A 74 -7.95 -11.72 -8.81
CA ARG A 74 -7.07 -12.06 -7.70
C ARG A 74 -6.00 -10.99 -7.51
N PRO A 75 -6.31 -9.91 -6.78
CA PRO A 75 -5.36 -8.86 -6.52
C PRO A 75 -4.13 -9.38 -5.74
N PRO A 76 -2.95 -8.77 -5.93
CA PRO A 76 -1.75 -9.16 -5.18
C PRO A 76 -1.97 -9.03 -3.67
N PRO A 77 -1.56 -10.03 -2.87
CA PRO A 77 -1.74 -9.99 -1.42
C PRO A 77 -0.87 -8.91 -0.78
N VAL A 78 -1.37 -8.34 0.32
CA VAL A 78 -0.59 -7.45 1.19
C VAL A 78 0.43 -8.29 1.96
N ALA A 79 1.71 -7.96 1.77
CA ALA A 79 2.80 -8.69 2.41
C ALA A 79 2.90 -8.40 3.92
N GLY A 80 3.43 -9.38 4.67
CA GLY A 80 3.80 -9.20 6.08
C GLY A 80 2.65 -9.35 7.09
N LEU A 81 1.47 -9.78 6.64
CA LEU A 81 0.32 -10.04 7.52
C LEU A 81 0.20 -11.54 7.82
N THR A 82 -0.13 -11.87 9.06
CA THR A 82 -0.29 -13.25 9.54
C THR A 82 -1.56 -13.42 10.36
N THR A 83 -1.93 -14.66 10.68
CA THR A 83 -2.98 -14.94 11.66
C THR A 83 -2.37 -15.14 13.04
N THR A 84 -2.96 -14.56 14.09
CA THR A 84 -2.49 -14.70 15.48
C THR A 84 -3.37 -15.66 16.28
N SER A 85 -2.77 -16.38 17.22
CA SER A 85 -3.46 -17.11 18.29
C SER A 85 -3.46 -16.35 19.63
N THR A 86 -2.81 -15.19 19.67
CA THR A 86 -2.70 -14.33 20.85
C THR A 86 -3.14 -12.92 20.48
N PRO A 87 -4.46 -12.68 20.38
CA PRO A 87 -4.98 -11.43 19.86
C PRO A 87 -4.74 -10.28 20.82
N THR A 88 -4.39 -9.12 20.27
CA THR A 88 -4.24 -7.88 21.03
C THR A 88 -5.31 -6.85 20.67
N THR A 89 -5.53 -5.89 21.55
CA THR A 89 -6.37 -4.72 21.29
C THR A 89 -5.56 -3.48 21.63
N TYR A 90 -5.54 -2.52 20.71
CA TYR A 90 -4.78 -1.28 20.85
C TYR A 90 -5.54 -0.10 20.26
N SER A 91 -5.08 1.11 20.56
CA SER A 91 -5.72 2.35 20.14
C SER A 91 -4.80 3.21 19.28
N ILE A 92 -5.37 3.84 18.25
CA ILE A 92 -4.66 4.75 17.35
C ILE A 92 -5.26 6.15 17.41
N ASP A 93 -4.39 7.14 17.51
CA ASP A 93 -4.76 8.55 17.37
C ASP A 93 -4.89 8.93 15.89
N PRO A 94 -6.08 9.32 15.40
CA PRO A 94 -6.22 9.77 14.02
C PRO A 94 -5.87 11.26 13.85
N THR A 95 -5.32 11.93 14.87
CA THR A 95 -4.96 13.36 14.79
C THR A 95 -3.90 13.60 13.72
N LEU A 96 -4.31 14.31 12.67
CA LEU A 96 -3.41 14.83 11.64
C LEU A 96 -2.78 16.13 12.12
N THR A 97 -1.49 16.32 11.90
CA THR A 97 -0.82 17.61 12.07
C THR A 97 -0.42 18.15 10.70
N LEU A 98 -0.82 19.37 10.37
CA LEU A 98 -0.42 20.01 9.10
C LEU A 98 1.10 20.20 9.06
N ALA A 99 1.74 19.65 8.02
CA ALA A 99 3.18 19.71 7.83
C ALA A 99 3.66 21.09 7.33
N GLU A 100 2.77 21.84 6.68
CA GLU A 100 3.02 23.14 6.07
C GLU A 100 1.77 24.04 6.13
N ASP A 101 1.98 25.33 5.88
CA ASP A 101 0.89 26.30 5.79
C ASP A 101 0.03 26.00 4.55
N ILE A 102 -1.29 25.93 4.73
CA ILE A 102 -2.24 25.89 3.63
C ILE A 102 -2.57 27.32 3.23
N LYS A 103 -2.34 27.67 1.96
CA LYS A 103 -2.57 29.01 1.41
C LYS A 103 -3.67 28.98 0.35
N ASP A 104 -4.36 30.09 0.19
CA ASP A 104 -5.27 30.29 -0.94
C ASP A 104 -4.51 30.63 -2.24
N ALA A 105 -5.25 30.81 -3.34
CA ALA A 105 -4.68 31.15 -4.65
C ALA A 105 -3.93 32.49 -4.67
N ASN A 106 -4.19 33.38 -3.71
CA ASN A 106 -3.54 34.68 -3.57
C ASN A 106 -2.33 34.64 -2.62
N GLY A 107 -2.00 33.46 -2.09
CA GLY A 107 -0.89 33.28 -1.14
C GLY A 107 -1.23 33.62 0.32
N LYS A 108 -2.49 33.93 0.64
CA LYS A 108 -2.93 34.16 2.02
C LYS A 108 -3.00 32.84 2.76
N VAL A 109 -2.39 32.76 3.94
CA VAL A 109 -2.45 31.57 4.79
C VAL A 109 -3.88 31.40 5.33
N LEU A 110 -4.48 30.25 5.00
CA LEU A 110 -5.78 29.81 5.52
C LEU A 110 -5.61 29.04 6.83
N PHE A 111 -4.62 28.14 6.89
CA PHE A 111 -4.30 27.34 8.07
C PHE A 111 -2.80 27.24 8.25
N HIS A 112 -2.33 27.45 9.47
CA HIS A 112 -0.91 27.37 9.79
C HIS A 112 -0.44 25.93 9.93
N LYS A 113 0.83 25.71 9.57
CA LYS A 113 1.62 24.54 9.94
C LYS A 113 1.47 24.26 11.44
N GLY A 114 1.35 22.98 11.79
CA GLY A 114 1.19 22.55 13.17
C GLY A 114 -0.27 22.51 13.66
N LEU A 115 -1.24 22.97 12.85
CA LEU A 115 -2.66 22.75 13.14
C LEU A 115 -2.94 21.26 13.29
N LYS A 116 -3.54 20.88 14.42
CA LYS A 116 -3.93 19.51 14.74
C LYS A 116 -5.41 19.32 14.51
N ILE A 117 -5.77 18.31 13.72
CA ILE A 117 -7.15 18.00 13.35
C ILE A 117 -7.39 16.53 13.63
N ASN A 118 -8.32 16.24 14.55
CA ASN A 118 -8.79 14.90 14.81
C ASN A 118 -10.18 14.71 14.17
N PRO A 119 -10.37 13.78 13.23
CA PRO A 119 -11.64 13.58 12.53
C PRO A 119 -12.80 13.15 13.44
N PHE A 120 -12.52 12.66 14.63
CA PHE A 120 -13.52 12.25 15.64
C PHE A 120 -13.75 13.29 16.73
N ASP A 121 -13.09 14.44 16.64
CA ASP A 121 -13.25 15.55 17.57
C ASP A 121 -13.41 16.87 16.82
N SER A 122 -14.66 17.27 16.61
CA SER A 122 -15.00 18.51 15.89
C SER A 122 -14.48 19.76 16.60
N SER A 123 -14.16 19.71 17.89
CA SER A 123 -13.56 20.86 18.59
C SER A 123 -12.15 21.20 18.09
N THR A 124 -11.46 20.23 17.49
CA THR A 124 -10.14 20.41 16.88
C THR A 124 -10.20 20.98 15.46
N TRP A 125 -11.39 21.07 14.87
CA TRP A 125 -11.55 21.43 13.46
C TRP A 125 -11.52 22.94 13.28
N PRO A 126 -10.86 23.45 12.23
CA PRO A 126 -10.88 24.87 11.93
C PRO A 126 -12.31 25.32 11.62
N ASN A 127 -12.72 26.46 12.18
CA ASN A 127 -14.05 27.06 11.97
C ASN A 127 -15.25 26.22 12.42
N ALA A 128 -15.06 25.17 13.22
CA ALA A 128 -16.12 24.23 13.60
C ALA A 128 -17.08 24.70 14.70
N LYS A 129 -17.19 26.01 14.93
CA LYS A 129 -18.15 26.55 15.92
C LYS A 129 -19.56 26.08 15.57
N GLY A 130 -20.15 25.29 16.46
CA GLY A 130 -21.52 24.78 16.33
C GLY A 130 -21.68 23.45 15.58
N LEU A 131 -20.59 22.77 15.19
CA LEU A 131 -20.69 21.44 14.58
C LEU A 131 -20.85 20.34 15.64
N PRO A 132 -21.79 19.38 15.45
CA PRO A 132 -21.91 18.23 16.33
C PRO A 132 -20.68 17.31 16.24
N PRO A 133 -20.42 16.46 17.25
CA PRO A 133 -19.38 15.45 17.16
C PRO A 133 -19.66 14.49 16.00
N LEU A 134 -18.61 14.06 15.31
CA LEU A 134 -18.73 13.05 14.26
C LEU A 134 -18.56 11.64 14.84
N TYR A 135 -19.57 10.82 14.58
CA TYR A 135 -19.56 9.39 14.90
C TYR A 135 -19.55 8.57 13.62
N LEU A 136 -18.52 7.75 13.47
CA LEU A 136 -18.39 6.79 12.41
C LEU A 136 -19.32 5.61 12.67
N SER A 137 -20.37 5.54 11.86
CA SER A 137 -21.36 4.44 11.89
C SER A 137 -20.87 3.15 11.19
N LYS A 138 -19.55 2.92 11.18
CA LYS A 138 -18.89 1.88 10.37
C LYS A 138 -17.82 1.15 11.17
N ILE A 139 -17.74 -0.16 10.96
CA ILE A 139 -16.65 -1.01 11.45
C ILE A 139 -15.84 -1.46 10.22
N LEU A 140 -14.54 -1.19 10.21
CA LEU A 140 -13.63 -1.73 9.20
C LEU A 140 -13.22 -3.13 9.65
N VAL A 141 -13.21 -4.10 8.73
CA VAL A 141 -12.82 -5.47 9.03
C VAL A 141 -11.82 -5.94 7.98
N PHE A 142 -10.64 -6.34 8.44
CA PHE A 142 -9.53 -6.80 7.60
C PHE A 142 -9.44 -8.32 7.68
N LEU A 143 -9.38 -8.99 6.54
CA LEU A 143 -9.38 -10.46 6.46
C LEU A 143 -8.65 -11.00 5.23
N ASP A 144 -8.17 -12.25 5.34
CA ASP A 144 -7.75 -13.07 4.20
C ASP A 144 -8.99 -13.77 3.60
N GLY A 145 -9.30 -13.47 2.35
CA GLY A 145 -10.40 -14.06 1.60
C GLY A 145 -10.17 -15.51 1.18
N ASP A 146 -8.94 -16.02 1.27
CA ASP A 146 -8.62 -17.43 1.04
C ASP A 146 -8.71 -18.27 2.33
N ASP A 147 -8.78 -17.65 3.51
CA ASP A 147 -8.84 -18.36 4.80
C ASP A 147 -10.29 -18.54 5.26
N MET A 148 -10.79 -19.77 5.14
CA MET A 148 -12.16 -20.15 5.50
C MET A 148 -12.53 -19.82 6.95
N ARG A 149 -11.59 -19.97 7.86
CA ARG A 149 -11.77 -19.67 9.28
C ARG A 149 -12.11 -18.20 9.49
N GLN A 150 -11.45 -17.31 8.74
CA GLN A 150 -11.71 -15.87 8.79
C GLN A 150 -13.05 -15.50 8.14
N LEU A 151 -13.46 -16.21 7.09
CA LEU A 151 -14.77 -16.00 6.46
C LEU A 151 -15.92 -16.42 7.39
N ARG A 152 -15.76 -17.53 8.12
CA ARG A 152 -16.74 -17.94 9.15
C ARG A 152 -16.81 -16.94 10.29
N PHE A 153 -15.66 -16.53 10.81
CA PHE A 153 -15.56 -15.43 11.77
C PHE A 153 -16.31 -14.18 11.28
N ALA A 154 -16.13 -13.79 10.02
CA ALA A 154 -16.81 -12.63 9.44
C ALA A 154 -18.35 -12.78 9.42
N LYS A 155 -18.86 -13.99 9.13
CA LYS A 155 -20.31 -14.27 9.20
C LYS A 155 -20.85 -14.24 10.63
N ALA A 156 -20.14 -14.85 11.57
CA ALA A 156 -20.52 -14.82 12.98
C ALA A 156 -20.54 -13.38 13.51
N LEU A 157 -19.52 -12.58 13.17
CA LEU A 157 -19.45 -11.16 13.51
C LEU A 157 -20.62 -10.36 12.89
N GLN A 158 -20.98 -10.64 11.63
CA GLN A 158 -22.12 -10.02 10.95
C GLN A 158 -23.44 -10.28 11.70
N GLN A 159 -23.69 -11.54 12.05
CA GLN A 159 -24.89 -11.94 12.80
C GLN A 159 -24.94 -11.30 14.18
N GLN A 160 -23.82 -11.32 14.92
CA GLN A 160 -23.73 -10.72 16.24
C GLN A 160 -24.00 -9.21 16.22
N GLU A 161 -23.49 -8.50 15.21
CA GLU A 161 -23.73 -7.06 15.07
C GLU A 161 -25.17 -6.74 14.68
N GLN A 162 -25.77 -7.54 13.79
CA GLN A 162 -27.16 -7.39 13.38
C GLN A 162 -28.16 -7.61 14.51
N ALA A 163 -27.81 -8.41 15.52
CA ALA A 163 -28.64 -8.65 16.70
C ALA A 163 -28.67 -7.46 17.69
N LYS A 164 -27.82 -6.43 17.50
CA LYS A 164 -27.80 -5.25 18.37
C LYS A 164 -28.96 -4.30 18.04
N ALA A 165 -29.41 -3.54 19.05
CA ALA A 165 -30.47 -2.54 18.87
C ALA A 165 -30.13 -1.47 17.80
N HIS A 166 -28.84 -1.11 17.68
CA HIS A 166 -28.35 -0.14 16.70
C HIS A 166 -27.13 -0.73 15.98
N PRO A 167 -27.34 -1.53 14.92
CA PRO A 167 -26.26 -2.21 14.23
C PRO A 167 -25.40 -1.23 13.43
N LEU A 168 -24.09 -1.40 13.51
CA LEU A 168 -23.15 -0.70 12.65
C LEU A 168 -22.99 -1.43 11.30
N LYS A 169 -22.65 -0.68 10.24
CA LYS A 169 -22.38 -1.30 8.93
C LYS A 169 -20.91 -1.68 8.81
N PHE A 170 -20.63 -2.83 8.20
CA PHE A 170 -19.27 -3.26 7.94
C PHE A 170 -18.69 -2.67 6.66
N LYS A 171 -17.38 -2.47 6.67
CA LYS A 171 -16.53 -2.29 5.49
C LYS A 171 -15.53 -3.44 5.49
N TRP A 172 -15.83 -4.45 4.69
CA TRP A 172 -14.98 -5.62 4.51
C TRP A 172 -13.81 -5.27 3.62
N ILE A 173 -12.60 -5.43 4.12
CA ILE A 173 -11.35 -5.08 3.45
C ILE A 173 -10.52 -6.35 3.37
N LEU A 174 -10.32 -6.84 2.16
CA LEU A 174 -9.44 -7.96 1.90
C LEU A 174 -7.99 -7.49 1.84
N VAL A 175 -7.12 -8.33 2.37
CA VAL A 175 -5.68 -8.21 2.20
C VAL A 175 -5.11 -9.32 1.31
N LYS A 176 -5.92 -10.35 1.03
CA LYS A 176 -5.61 -11.49 0.17
C LYS A 176 -6.92 -12.18 -0.23
N GLY A 177 -6.90 -12.96 -1.30
CA GLY A 177 -8.04 -13.74 -1.81
C GLY A 177 -8.81 -13.06 -2.94
N GLU A 178 -9.88 -13.73 -3.39
CA GLU A 178 -10.72 -13.29 -4.51
C GLU A 178 -11.93 -12.45 -4.03
N PRO A 179 -11.99 -11.14 -4.36
CA PRO A 179 -13.07 -10.27 -3.89
C PRO A 179 -14.47 -10.72 -4.31
N ALA A 180 -14.61 -11.27 -5.53
CA ALA A 180 -15.90 -11.73 -6.06
C ALA A 180 -16.45 -12.91 -5.25
N LYS A 181 -15.61 -13.91 -4.96
CA LYS A 181 -15.96 -15.06 -4.11
C LYS A 181 -16.38 -14.61 -2.72
N VAL A 182 -15.62 -13.73 -2.08
CA VAL A 182 -15.93 -13.25 -0.73
C VAL A 182 -17.20 -12.38 -0.71
N GLN A 183 -17.40 -11.51 -1.71
CA GLN A 183 -18.63 -10.73 -1.85
C GLN A 183 -19.85 -11.65 -2.01
N HIS A 184 -19.73 -12.71 -2.80
CA HIS A 184 -20.81 -13.69 -2.95
C HIS A 184 -21.10 -14.42 -1.64
N PHE A 185 -20.07 -14.78 -0.87
CA PHE A 185 -20.21 -15.46 0.42
C PHE A 185 -20.85 -14.55 1.48
N LEU A 186 -20.31 -13.34 1.65
CA LEU A 186 -20.79 -12.38 2.66
C LEU A 186 -22.12 -11.73 2.28
N LYS A 187 -22.48 -11.69 0.99
CA LYS A 187 -23.62 -10.92 0.44
C LYS A 187 -23.51 -9.43 0.75
N GLU A 188 -22.28 -8.93 0.80
CA GLU A 188 -21.94 -7.56 1.18
C GLU A 188 -20.87 -7.01 0.24
N LYS A 189 -20.77 -5.68 0.15
CA LYS A 189 -19.70 -5.04 -0.64
C LYS A 189 -18.35 -5.28 0.03
N VAL A 190 -17.37 -5.68 -0.77
CA VAL A 190 -16.00 -5.97 -0.34
C VAL A 190 -15.02 -5.03 -1.05
N TYR A 191 -14.01 -4.59 -0.32
CA TYR A 191 -12.90 -3.76 -0.80
C TYR A 191 -11.61 -4.56 -0.68
N PHE A 192 -10.55 -4.10 -1.35
CA PHE A 192 -9.22 -4.69 -1.24
C PHE A 192 -8.22 -3.59 -0.87
N ASP A 193 -7.38 -3.81 0.15
CA ASP A 193 -6.33 -2.85 0.53
C ASP A 193 -5.12 -2.99 -0.41
N GLN A 194 -5.30 -2.55 -1.65
CA GLN A 194 -4.24 -2.57 -2.64
C GLN A 194 -3.03 -1.78 -2.12
N LEU A 195 -1.86 -2.44 -2.12
CA LEU A 195 -0.59 -1.91 -1.59
C LEU A 195 -0.50 -1.77 -0.05
N GLY A 196 -1.54 -2.21 0.69
CA GLY A 196 -1.53 -2.26 2.15
C GLY A 196 -1.54 -0.89 2.83
N ASN A 197 -2.07 0.15 2.17
CA ASN A 197 -2.01 1.52 2.67
C ASN A 197 -2.82 1.71 3.94
N ILE A 198 -3.99 1.08 4.03
CA ILE A 198 -4.88 1.20 5.17
C ILE A 198 -4.33 0.35 6.33
N THR A 199 -3.95 -0.89 6.06
CA THR A 199 -3.29 -1.80 7.01
C THR A 199 -2.07 -1.16 7.66
N LYS A 200 -1.19 -0.50 6.87
CA LYS A 200 -0.03 0.26 7.40
C LYS A 200 -0.44 1.42 8.31
N ARG A 201 -1.46 2.20 7.93
CA ARG A 201 -1.95 3.32 8.75
C ARG A 201 -2.51 2.86 10.09
N PHE A 202 -3.07 1.65 10.13
CA PHE A 202 -3.59 1.04 11.34
C PHE A 202 -2.57 0.17 12.10
N ASP A 203 -1.30 0.14 11.68
CA ASP A 203 -0.25 -0.76 12.24
C ASP A 203 -0.71 -2.23 12.36
N ILE A 204 -1.53 -2.69 11.42
CA ILE A 204 -2.07 -4.05 11.43
C ILE A 204 -0.95 -5.02 11.06
N LYS A 205 -0.72 -5.98 11.95
CA LYS A 205 0.23 -7.09 11.77
C LYS A 205 -0.48 -8.42 11.65
N HIS A 206 -1.62 -8.56 12.35
CA HIS A 206 -2.41 -9.77 12.35
C HIS A 206 -3.82 -9.58 11.78
N ILE A 207 -4.35 -10.64 11.17
CA ILE A 207 -5.71 -10.74 10.65
C ILE A 207 -6.37 -12.04 11.15
N PRO A 208 -7.70 -12.07 11.33
CA PRO A 208 -8.62 -10.98 11.06
C PRO A 208 -8.57 -9.90 12.16
N THR A 209 -8.83 -8.67 11.75
CA THR A 209 -8.77 -7.48 12.63
C THR A 209 -9.96 -6.57 12.37
N THR A 210 -10.53 -5.98 13.42
CA THR A 210 -11.53 -4.92 13.31
C THR A 210 -10.96 -3.58 13.73
N ALA A 211 -11.34 -2.50 13.05
CA ALA A 211 -11.09 -1.14 13.48
C ALA A 211 -12.41 -0.35 13.54
N LYS A 212 -12.72 0.23 14.69
CA LYS A 212 -13.92 1.06 14.90
C LYS A 212 -13.59 2.28 15.75
N GLN A 213 -14.41 3.32 15.65
CA GLN A 213 -14.25 4.49 16.51
C GLN A 213 -14.55 4.14 17.97
N SER A 214 -13.69 4.60 18.87
CA SER A 214 -13.87 4.59 20.31
C SER A 214 -13.53 5.98 20.86
N GLY A 215 -14.56 6.75 21.18
CA GLY A 215 -14.41 8.17 21.51
C GLY A 215 -13.77 8.96 20.36
N THR A 216 -12.63 9.60 20.64
CA THR A 216 -11.85 10.39 19.67
C THR A 216 -10.71 9.60 19.03
N ARG A 217 -10.67 8.27 19.22
CA ARG A 217 -9.60 7.38 18.74
C ARG A 217 -10.18 6.21 17.96
N TRP A 218 -9.31 5.48 17.29
CA TRP A 218 -9.62 4.14 16.81
C TRP A 218 -9.35 3.11 17.90
N GLU A 219 -10.23 2.13 18.03
CA GLU A 219 -9.96 0.84 18.67
C GLU A 219 -9.71 -0.18 17.57
N VAL A 220 -8.53 -0.78 17.59
CA VAL A 220 -8.13 -1.86 16.69
C VAL A 220 -8.03 -3.14 17.51
N LYS A 221 -8.74 -4.18 17.08
CA LYS A 221 -8.84 -5.45 17.77
C LYS A 221 -8.55 -6.61 16.83
N GLU A 222 -7.55 -7.41 17.19
CA GLU A 222 -7.20 -8.66 16.52
C GLU A 222 -8.09 -9.80 17.05
N PHE A 223 -8.22 -10.88 16.28
CA PHE A 223 -8.99 -12.05 16.65
C PHE A 223 -8.23 -13.34 16.35
N ASP A 224 -8.38 -14.31 17.25
CA ASP A 224 -7.94 -15.67 17.00
C ASP A 224 -9.07 -16.45 16.31
N VAL A 225 -8.74 -17.09 15.20
CA VAL A 225 -9.64 -17.95 14.43
C VAL A 225 -9.12 -19.39 14.34
N SER A 226 -8.14 -19.76 15.16
CA SER A 226 -7.54 -21.10 15.19
C SER A 226 -8.55 -22.22 15.49
N GLN A 227 -9.65 -21.88 16.18
CA GLN A 227 -10.71 -22.81 16.55
C GLN A 227 -11.88 -22.86 15.55
N GLU A 228 -11.85 -22.04 14.51
CA GLU A 228 -12.89 -22.04 13.48
C GLU A 228 -12.67 -23.19 12.50
N ASP A 229 -13.76 -23.67 11.90
CA ASP A 229 -13.75 -24.72 10.88
C ASP A 229 -13.13 -24.23 9.56
N ASP A 230 -12.19 -24.98 9.00
CA ASP A 230 -11.47 -24.65 7.77
C ASP A 230 -12.06 -25.28 6.49
N THR A 231 -13.16 -26.01 6.61
CA THR A 231 -13.81 -26.69 5.49
C THR A 231 -14.11 -25.72 4.33
N PRO A 232 -13.64 -25.99 3.09
CA PRO A 232 -13.80 -25.10 1.94
C PRO A 232 -15.25 -24.75 1.58
N ILE A 233 -15.49 -23.48 1.17
CA ILE A 233 -16.80 -23.00 0.68
C ILE A 233 -17.40 -23.90 -0.41
N ASP A 234 -16.57 -24.38 -1.34
CA ASP A 234 -17.05 -25.10 -2.52
C ASP A 234 -17.55 -26.52 -2.16
N ALA A 235 -17.09 -27.07 -1.02
CA ALA A 235 -17.61 -28.31 -0.46
C ALA A 235 -18.99 -28.11 0.20
N MET A 236 -19.29 -26.91 0.69
CA MET A 236 -20.57 -26.60 1.33
C MET A 236 -21.68 -26.22 0.35
N VAL A 237 -21.35 -25.63 -0.81
CA VAL A 237 -22.34 -25.33 -1.86
C VAL A 237 -22.93 -26.60 -2.47
N ASN A 238 -22.19 -27.71 -2.43
CA ASN A 238 -22.63 -29.04 -2.88
C ASN A 238 -23.09 -29.97 -1.74
N ALA A 239 -22.99 -29.53 -0.49
CA ALA A 239 -23.51 -30.30 0.64
C ALA A 239 -25.01 -30.00 0.80
N PRO A 240 -25.90 -31.02 0.88
CA PRO A 240 -27.26 -30.78 1.31
C PRO A 240 -27.21 -30.04 2.65
N SER A 241 -27.97 -28.95 2.75
CA SER A 241 -27.96 -27.98 3.83
C SER A 241 -27.89 -28.62 5.22
N LEU A 242 -26.69 -28.82 5.75
CA LEU A 242 -26.49 -29.15 7.16
C LEU A 242 -26.71 -27.85 7.93
N GLN A 243 -27.94 -27.68 8.40
CA GLN A 243 -28.27 -26.65 9.37
C GLN A 243 -27.49 -26.98 10.65
N PHE A 244 -26.57 -26.10 11.04
CA PHE A 244 -25.85 -26.20 12.30
C PHE A 244 -26.58 -25.33 13.34
N ILE A 245 -26.90 -25.91 14.50
CA ILE A 245 -27.33 -25.18 15.69
C ILE A 245 -26.27 -25.42 16.77
N ASN A 246 -25.72 -24.36 17.35
CA ASN A 246 -24.69 -24.43 18.41
C ASN A 246 -23.47 -25.29 18.02
N ASN A 247 -22.92 -25.11 16.81
CA ASN A 247 -21.73 -25.82 16.33
C ASN A 247 -21.87 -27.35 16.28
N LYS A 248 -23.10 -27.89 16.29
CA LYS A 248 -23.38 -29.32 16.09
C LYS A 248 -24.31 -29.55 14.89
N PRO A 249 -24.11 -30.63 14.10
CA PRO A 249 -25.07 -31.03 13.08
C PRO A 249 -26.39 -31.49 13.73
N ILE A 250 -27.55 -31.15 13.13
CA ILE A 250 -28.88 -31.55 13.66
C ILE A 250 -29.02 -33.08 13.82
N GLU A 251 -28.35 -33.88 12.99
CA GLU A 251 -28.33 -35.36 13.09
C GLU A 251 -27.73 -35.89 14.40
N GLU A 252 -27.01 -35.06 15.16
CA GLU A 252 -26.47 -35.40 16.48
C GLU A 252 -27.44 -35.02 17.61
N ILE A 253 -28.35 -34.08 17.37
CA ILE A 253 -29.34 -33.59 18.35
C ILE A 253 -30.58 -34.50 18.38
N GLU A 254 -30.95 -35.10 17.25
CA GLU A 254 -32.11 -36.02 17.16
C GLU A 254 -31.83 -37.44 17.71
N ARG A 255 -30.61 -37.70 18.20
CA ARG A 255 -30.23 -39.00 18.81
C ARG A 255 -30.22 -39.01 20.34
N HIS A 256 -30.68 -37.95 21.01
CA HIS A 256 -30.87 -37.87 22.47
C HIS A 256 -32.25 -37.32 22.81
#